data_AF-A0A483AK54-F1
#
_entry.id   AF-A0A483AK54-F1
#
_cell.length_a   1.000
_cell.length_b   1.000
_cell.length_c   1.000
_cell.angle_alpha   90.00
_cell.angle_beta   90.00
_cell.angle_gamma   90.00
#
_symmetry.space_group_name_H-M   'P 1'
#
loop_
_entity.id
_entity.type
_entity.pdbx_description
1 polymer ?
#
loop_
_entity_poly.entity_id
_entity_poly.type
_entity_poly.pdbx_seq_one_letter_code
_entity_poly.pdbx_strand_id
1 'polypeptide(L)'
;MAEKEFGTCLNENASNNCQSLYHHLRDNSDFVLKSHHQSNLSVGQQSKIKMGGLLALQEIISHSSVDTIDNITILVDAVKKEVGDFEKIPFSQLMPKIAKFKFRRR
;
A
#
# COMPACT_ATOMS: atom_id res chain seq x y z
N MET A 1 -5.89 -8.59 -15.31
CA MET A 1 -6.90 -8.11 -14.34
C MET A 1 -6.20 -7.77 -13.02
N ALA A 2 -5.61 -6.58 -12.93
CA ALA A 2 -4.90 -6.09 -11.74
C ALA A 2 -5.68 -4.95 -11.03
N GLU A 3 -6.96 -4.82 -11.37
CA GLU A 3 -7.88 -3.79 -10.87
C GLU A 3 -8.63 -4.23 -9.61
N LYS A 4 -8.66 -5.53 -9.27
CA LYS A 4 -9.47 -6.03 -8.15
C LYS A 4 -8.87 -5.89 -6.76
N GLU A 5 -7.59 -5.52 -6.62
CA GLU A 5 -6.93 -5.52 -5.30
C GLU A 5 -6.91 -4.14 -4.62
N PHE A 6 -7.23 -3.06 -5.36
CA PHE A 6 -7.54 -1.73 -4.80
C PHE A 6 -8.98 -1.29 -5.08
N GLY A 7 -9.73 -2.05 -5.90
CA GLY A 7 -11.12 -1.76 -6.26
C GLY A 7 -12.13 -1.95 -5.13
N THR A 8 -11.70 -2.26 -3.91
CA THR A 8 -12.57 -2.51 -2.75
C THR A 8 -12.82 -1.28 -1.87
N CYS A 9 -12.26 -0.11 -2.20
CA CYS A 9 -12.71 1.15 -1.60
C CYS A 9 -13.99 1.63 -2.31
N LEU A 10 -15.05 0.82 -2.22
CA LEU A 10 -16.34 0.96 -2.92
C LEU A 10 -17.25 2.07 -2.33
N ASN A 11 -16.79 2.80 -1.32
CA ASN A 11 -17.53 3.89 -0.68
C ASN A 11 -16.81 5.21 -0.96
N GLU A 12 -17.51 6.23 -1.44
CA GLU A 12 -16.94 7.50 -1.94
C GLU A 12 -15.90 8.14 -1.01
N ASN A 13 -16.14 8.09 0.32
CA ASN A 13 -15.22 8.67 1.29
C ASN A 13 -14.03 7.75 1.62
N ALA A 14 -14.24 6.44 1.63
CA ALA A 14 -13.17 5.45 1.71
C ALA A 14 -12.28 5.49 0.46
N SER A 15 -12.89 5.77 -0.69
CA SER A 15 -12.22 5.92 -1.99
C SER A 15 -11.16 7.01 -1.93
N ASN A 16 -11.46 8.19 -1.35
CA ASN A 16 -10.50 9.28 -1.25
C ASN A 16 -9.29 8.94 -0.38
N ASN A 17 -9.49 8.37 0.82
CA ASN A 17 -8.37 8.00 1.69
C ASN A 17 -7.51 6.89 1.05
N CYS A 18 -8.13 5.86 0.46
CA CYS A 18 -7.40 4.80 -0.22
C CYS A 18 -6.61 5.32 -1.43
N GLN A 19 -7.21 6.22 -2.21
CA GLN A 19 -6.57 6.82 -3.37
C GLN A 19 -5.40 7.71 -2.97
N SER A 20 -5.58 8.57 -1.95
CA SER A 20 -4.48 9.38 -1.41
C SER A 20 -3.35 8.51 -0.88
N LEU A 21 -3.66 7.46 -0.11
CA LEU A 21 -2.65 6.53 0.37
C LEU A 21 -1.90 5.87 -0.80
N TYR A 22 -2.62 5.41 -1.82
CA TYR A 22 -2.01 4.84 -3.02
C TYR A 22 -1.06 5.81 -3.71
N HIS A 23 -1.44 7.09 -3.85
CA HIS A 23 -0.58 8.12 -4.43
C HIS A 23 0.71 8.28 -3.63
N HIS A 24 0.63 8.43 -2.31
CA HIS A 24 1.84 8.54 -1.50
C HIS A 24 2.72 7.28 -1.59
N LEU A 25 2.13 6.08 -1.62
CA LEU A 25 2.88 4.84 -1.83
C LEU A 25 3.56 4.84 -3.20
N ARG A 26 2.85 5.25 -4.26
CA ARG A 26 3.36 5.29 -5.64
C ARG A 26 4.52 6.26 -5.78
N ASP A 27 4.36 7.48 -5.27
CA ASP A 27 5.33 8.57 -5.39
C ASP A 27 6.63 8.25 -4.62
N ASN A 28 6.52 7.54 -3.50
CA ASN A 28 7.68 7.14 -2.69
C ASN A 28 8.31 5.80 -3.12
N SER A 29 7.72 5.10 -4.08
CA SER A 29 8.16 3.75 -4.47
C SER A 29 9.22 3.72 -5.58
N ASP A 30 9.49 4.83 -6.25
CA ASP A 30 10.29 4.85 -7.49
C ASP A 30 11.71 4.30 -7.32
N PHE A 31 12.38 4.71 -6.24
CA PHE A 31 13.73 4.26 -5.94
C PHE A 31 13.77 2.75 -5.64
N VAL A 32 12.83 2.29 -4.83
CA VAL A 32 12.82 0.92 -4.30
C VAL A 32 12.32 -0.09 -5.32
N LEU A 33 11.41 0.32 -6.20
CA LEU A 33 10.89 -0.50 -7.28
C LEU A 33 11.67 -0.35 -8.59
N LYS A 34 12.74 0.45 -8.59
CA LYS A 34 13.57 0.77 -9.76
C LYS A 34 12.72 1.22 -10.95
N SER A 35 11.68 2.01 -10.69
CA SER A 35 10.69 2.44 -11.68
C SER A 35 10.87 3.89 -12.15
N HIS A 36 12.05 4.48 -11.94
CA HIS A 36 12.35 5.86 -12.33
C HIS A 36 11.83 6.19 -13.73
N HIS A 37 10.90 7.14 -13.81
CA HIS A 37 10.30 7.67 -15.04
C HIS A 37 9.45 6.69 -15.86
N GLN A 38 9.06 5.55 -15.30
CA GLN A 38 8.13 4.64 -15.97
C GLN A 38 6.69 5.05 -15.66
N SER A 39 5.96 5.51 -16.70
CA SER A 39 4.51 5.75 -16.60
C SER A 39 3.74 4.46 -16.30
N ASN A 40 4.23 3.33 -16.81
CA ASN A 40 3.61 2.03 -16.65
C ASN A 40 4.44 1.11 -15.75
N LEU A 41 3.86 0.74 -14.61
CA LEU A 41 4.42 -0.28 -13.73
C LEU A 41 4.08 -1.69 -14.26
N SER A 42 5.03 -2.62 -14.15
CA SER A 42 4.75 -4.05 -14.35
C SER A 42 3.71 -4.55 -13.35
N VAL A 43 3.00 -5.63 -13.67
CA VAL A 43 2.02 -6.25 -12.77
C VAL A 43 2.64 -6.56 -11.40
N GLY A 44 3.88 -7.04 -11.37
CA GLY A 44 4.59 -7.33 -10.12
C GLY A 44 4.87 -6.07 -9.28
N GLN A 45 5.27 -4.96 -9.91
CA GLN A 45 5.45 -3.68 -9.22
C GLN A 45 4.11 -3.13 -8.72
N GLN A 46 3.05 -3.22 -9.52
CA GLN A 46 1.70 -2.83 -9.09
C GLN A 46 1.25 -3.64 -7.87
N SER A 47 1.40 -4.97 -7.88
CA SER A 47 1.05 -5.81 -6.71
C SER A 47 1.88 -5.49 -5.47
N LYS A 48 3.15 -5.09 -5.61
CA LYS A 48 3.98 -4.64 -4.48
C LYS A 48 3.45 -3.35 -3.88
N ILE A 49 3.18 -2.32 -4.69
CA ILE A 49 2.61 -1.06 -4.18
C ILE A 49 1.25 -1.31 -3.56
N LYS A 50 0.44 -2.12 -4.24
CA LYS A 50 -0.93 -2.39 -3.85
C LYS A 50 -0.97 -3.27 -2.58
N MET A 51 -0.92 -4.58 -2.73
CA MET A 51 -1.03 -5.51 -1.60
C MET A 51 0.17 -5.45 -0.68
N GLY A 52 1.37 -5.36 -1.23
CA GLY A 52 2.58 -5.26 -0.42
C GLY A 52 2.60 -3.98 0.43
N GLY A 53 2.07 -2.87 -0.08
CA GLY A 53 1.92 -1.61 0.65
C GLY A 53 0.96 -1.75 1.82
N LEU A 54 -0.22 -2.31 1.60
CA LEU A 54 -1.22 -2.47 2.65
C LEU A 54 -0.75 -3.47 3.73
N LEU A 55 -0.17 -4.62 3.35
CA LEU A 55 0.37 -5.59 4.32
C LEU A 55 1.52 -5.00 5.14
N ALA A 56 2.42 -4.24 4.51
CA ALA A 56 3.51 -3.61 5.22
C ALA A 56 3.03 -2.50 6.17
N LEU A 57 1.99 -1.75 5.80
CA LEU A 57 1.34 -0.78 6.68
C LEU A 57 0.67 -1.46 7.88
N GLN A 58 -0.06 -2.55 7.63
CA GLN A 58 -0.66 -3.36 8.68
C GLN A 58 0.41 -3.86 9.65
N GLU A 59 1.53 -4.36 9.15
CA GLU A 59 2.64 -4.82 9.98
C GLU A 59 3.22 -3.70 10.85
N ILE A 60 3.41 -2.50 10.30
CA ILE A 60 3.96 -1.35 11.04
C ILE A 60 3.02 -0.87 12.15
N ILE A 61 1.72 -0.82 11.88
CA ILE A 61 0.74 -0.25 12.82
C ILE A 61 0.30 -1.29 13.85
N SER A 62 -0.05 -2.48 13.40
CA SER A 62 -0.51 -3.55 14.29
C SER A 62 0.64 -4.29 14.99
N HIS A 63 1.89 -4.01 14.61
CA HIS A 63 3.08 -4.74 15.06
C HIS A 63 2.96 -6.26 14.86
N SER A 64 2.14 -6.69 13.89
CA SER A 64 1.80 -8.08 13.62
C SER A 64 1.93 -8.37 12.13
N SER A 65 2.65 -9.44 11.78
CA SER A 65 2.92 -9.84 10.40
C SER A 65 1.83 -10.77 9.86
N VAL A 66 0.58 -10.31 9.86
CA VAL A 66 -0.55 -11.06 9.30
C VAL A 66 -0.50 -10.94 7.77
N ASP A 67 -0.54 -12.08 7.08
CA ASP A 67 -0.48 -12.14 5.61
C ASP A 67 -1.84 -11.85 4.93
N THR A 68 -2.86 -11.44 5.69
CA THR A 68 -4.24 -11.23 5.23
C THR A 68 -4.80 -9.88 5.66
N ILE A 69 -5.53 -9.25 4.74
CA ILE A 69 -6.20 -7.97 4.94
C ILE A 69 -7.70 -8.22 4.93
N ASP A 70 -8.33 -8.17 6.10
CA ASP A 70 -9.76 -8.45 6.23
C ASP A 70 -10.62 -7.29 5.72
N ASN A 71 -10.20 -6.04 5.98
CA ASN A 71 -10.91 -4.86 5.54
C ASN A 71 -9.95 -3.68 5.28
N ILE A 72 -9.79 -3.31 4.01
CA ILE A 72 -8.88 -2.24 3.59
C ILE A 72 -9.31 -0.89 4.18
N THR A 73 -10.60 -0.57 4.21
CA THR A 73 -11.10 0.71 4.75
C THR A 73 -10.72 0.87 6.22
N ILE A 74 -10.93 -0.18 7.02
CA ILE A 74 -10.58 -0.16 8.45
C ILE A 74 -9.07 0.03 8.62
N LEU A 75 -8.25 -0.65 7.80
CA LEU A 75 -6.81 -0.50 7.84
C LEU A 75 -6.38 0.93 7.47
N VAL A 76 -6.89 1.49 6.39
CA VAL A 76 -6.55 2.84 5.92
C VAL A 76 -6.96 3.90 6.95
N ASP A 77 -8.12 3.77 7.56
CA ASP A 77 -8.57 4.68 8.62
C ASP A 77 -7.72 4.52 9.89
N ALA A 78 -7.31 3.30 10.24
CA ALA A 78 -6.38 3.06 11.35
C ALA A 78 -5.01 3.69 11.09
N VAL A 79 -4.47 3.55 9.87
CA VAL A 79 -3.24 4.23 9.44
C VAL A 79 -3.38 5.73 9.64
N LYS A 80 -4.44 6.33 9.08
CA LYS A 80 -4.66 7.78 9.16
C LYS A 80 -4.78 8.27 10.60
N LYS A 81 -5.44 7.51 11.48
CA LYS A 81 -5.55 7.83 12.91
C LYS A 81 -4.21 7.75 13.63
N GLU A 82 -3.40 6.74 13.33
CA GLU A 82 -2.11 6.50 13.98
C GLU A 82 -1.07 7.55 13.57
N VAL A 83 -0.94 7.82 12.27
CA VAL A 83 0.06 8.77 11.75
C VAL A 83 -0.45 10.21 11.66
N GLY A 84 -1.76 10.43 11.80
CA GLY A 84 -2.46 11.69 11.61
C GLY A 84 -2.64 12.09 10.14
N ASP A 85 -1.57 12.01 9.35
CA ASP A 85 -1.56 12.33 7.92
C ASP A 85 -0.70 11.31 7.13
N PHE A 86 -1.10 10.97 5.91
CA PHE A 86 -0.36 10.03 5.06
C PHE A 86 1.01 10.54 4.65
N GLU A 87 1.23 11.86 4.63
CA GLU A 87 2.57 12.43 4.43
C GLU A 87 3.56 12.06 5.56
N LYS A 88 3.04 11.73 6.74
CA LYS A 88 3.84 11.35 7.91
C LYS A 88 4.13 9.86 8.00
N ILE A 89 3.69 9.08 7.02
CA ILE A 89 4.02 7.65 6.96
C ILE A 89 5.55 7.48 6.92
N PRO A 90 6.13 6.58 7.74
CA PRO A 90 7.56 6.35 7.75
C PRO A 90 8.01 5.55 6.51
N PHE A 91 8.04 6.21 5.35
CA PHE A 91 8.37 5.58 4.05
C PHE A 91 9.75 4.92 4.04
N SER A 92 10.70 5.42 4.81
CA SER A 92 12.03 4.82 4.99
C SER A 92 11.97 3.40 5.58
N GLN A 93 10.98 3.10 6.42
CA GLN A 93 10.76 1.78 7.01
C GLN A 93 9.80 0.93 6.17
N LEU A 94 8.81 1.58 5.57
CA LEU A 94 7.77 0.93 4.76
C LEU A 94 8.31 0.42 3.42
N MET A 95 9.07 1.23 2.70
CA MET A 95 9.50 0.89 1.34
C MET A 95 10.36 -0.37 1.27
N PRO A 96 11.34 -0.62 2.17
CA PRO A 96 12.07 -1.88 2.20
C PRO A 96 11.18 -3.12 2.37
N LYS A 97 10.07 -3.02 3.13
CA LYS A 97 9.10 -4.11 3.29
C LYS A 97 8.33 -4.36 1.99
N ILE A 98 7.86 -3.27 1.36
CA ILE A 98 7.20 -3.32 0.04
C ILE A 98 8.11 -3.95 -1.03
N ALA A 99 9.40 -3.59 -1.04
CA ALA A 99 10.38 -4.15 -1.98
C ALA A 99 10.48 -5.67 -1.90
N LYS A 100 10.46 -6.18 -0.67
CA LYS A 100 10.61 -7.60 -0.31
C LYS A 100 9.33 -8.40 -0.52
N PHE A 101 8.18 -7.73 -0.67
CA PHE A 101 6.91 -8.39 -0.92
C PHE A 101 7.01 -9.28 -2.17
N LYS A 102 6.60 -10.54 -2.00
CA LYS A 102 6.43 -11.50 -3.07
C LYS A 102 4.98 -11.96 -3.03
N PHE A 103 4.26 -11.74 -4.11
CA PHE A 103 2.91 -12.27 -4.24
C PHE A 103 2.99 -13.80 -4.16
N ARG A 104 2.56 -14.37 -3.03
CA ARG A 104 2.50 -15.83 -2.88
C ARG A 104 1.32 -16.32 -3.72
N ARG A 105 1.61 -17.01 -4.82
CA ARG A 105 0.60 -17.85 -5.47
C ARG A 105 0.30 -18.99 -4.51
N ARG A 106 -0.90 -18.98 -3.92
CA ARG A 106 -1.50 -20.21 -3.40
C ARG A 106 -1.88 -21.11 -4.56
#